data_AF-A0A7C0TVK7-F1
#
_entry.id   AF-A0A7C0TVK7-F1
#
_cell.length_a   1.000
_cell.length_b   1.000
_cell.length_c   1.000
_cell.angle_alpha   90.00
_cell.angle_beta   90.00
_cell.angle_gamma   90.00
#
_symmetry.space_group_name_H-M   'P 1'
#
loop_
_entity.id
_entity.type
_entity.pdbx_description
1 polymer ?
#
loop_
_entity_poly.entity_id
_entity_poly.type
_entity_poly.pdbx_seq_one_letter_code
_entity_poly.pdbx_strand_id
1 'polypeptide(L)'
;MTRIVGQSVTRLDGRAKVTGEARYPADFHMPGMLHAKIRFAGPDHPHARILEIDTSAAEAIPDVVAVFTAADVPVNEYGLQTPDQPVLCGPGSTKPGADIVRFVGDQIALVVARTPEAAAQGRDAL
;
A
#
# COMPACT_ATOMS: atom_id res chain seq x y z
N MET A 1 -11.72 -17.25 -41.05
CA MET A 1 -12.80 -17.17 -40.04
C MET A 1 -12.32 -17.84 -38.76
N THR A 2 -12.30 -17.12 -37.65
CA THR A 2 -11.78 -17.66 -36.37
C THR A 2 -12.84 -18.59 -35.76
N ARG A 3 -12.55 -19.90 -35.77
CA ARG A 3 -13.45 -21.04 -35.47
C ARG A 3 -13.97 -21.13 -34.01
N ILE A 4 -13.78 -20.09 -33.21
CA ILE A 4 -13.98 -20.10 -31.75
C ILE A 4 -14.97 -19.03 -31.27
N VAL A 5 -15.37 -18.10 -32.13
CA VAL A 5 -16.38 -17.09 -31.78
C VAL A 5 -17.74 -17.77 -31.62
N GLY A 6 -18.41 -17.52 -30.49
CA GLY A 6 -19.73 -18.10 -30.17
C GLY A 6 -19.70 -19.54 -29.64
N GLN A 7 -18.53 -20.11 -29.37
CA GLN A 7 -18.39 -21.46 -28.83
C GLN A 7 -18.13 -21.43 -27.32
N SER A 8 -18.71 -22.38 -26.58
CA SER A 8 -18.42 -22.59 -25.15
C SER A 8 -17.13 -23.39 -25.00
N VAL A 9 -15.99 -22.69 -25.03
CA VAL A 9 -14.65 -23.30 -24.92
C VAL A 9 -14.18 -23.34 -23.48
N THR A 10 -13.40 -24.37 -23.12
CA THR A 10 -12.76 -24.46 -21.81
C THR A 10 -11.75 -23.32 -21.63
N ARG A 11 -11.86 -22.60 -20.51
CA ARG A 11 -10.96 -21.51 -20.18
C ARG A 11 -9.57 -22.06 -19.83
N LEU A 12 -8.53 -21.57 -20.50
CA LEU A 12 -7.14 -22.06 -20.35
C LEU A 12 -6.65 -22.04 -18.90
N ASP A 13 -6.87 -20.94 -18.19
CA ASP A 13 -6.47 -20.75 -16.79
C ASP A 13 -7.50 -21.30 -15.78
N GLY A 14 -8.60 -21.88 -16.27
CA GLY A 14 -9.73 -22.33 -15.45
C GLY A 14 -9.31 -23.39 -14.46
N ARG A 15 -8.66 -24.45 -14.94
CA ARG A 15 -8.23 -25.60 -14.12
C ARG A 15 -7.27 -25.16 -13.01
N ALA A 16 -6.22 -24.41 -13.34
CA ALA A 16 -5.22 -24.00 -12.35
C ALA A 16 -5.83 -23.13 -11.24
N LYS A 17 -6.78 -22.25 -11.58
CA LYS A 17 -7.46 -21.40 -10.59
C LYS A 17 -8.39 -22.17 -9.66
N VAL A 18 -9.10 -23.20 -10.14
CA VAL A 18 -10.05 -23.98 -9.31
C VAL A 18 -9.38 -25.11 -8.52
N THR A 19 -8.14 -25.45 -8.85
CA THR A 19 -7.34 -26.49 -8.15
C THR A 19 -6.35 -25.90 -7.15
N GLY A 20 -6.15 -24.58 -7.14
CA GLY A 20 -5.12 -23.93 -6.32
C GLY A 20 -3.71 -24.02 -6.90
N GLU A 21 -3.54 -24.52 -8.13
CA GLU A 21 -2.25 -24.57 -8.82
C GLU A 21 -1.80 -23.18 -9.34
N ALA A 22 -2.75 -22.27 -9.56
CA ALA A 22 -2.45 -20.89 -9.96
C ALA A 22 -1.80 -20.12 -8.80
N ARG A 23 -0.60 -19.58 -9.03
CA ARG A 23 0.10 -18.71 -8.08
C ARG A 23 -0.33 -17.25 -8.22
N TYR A 24 -0.52 -16.60 -7.08
CA TYR A 24 -0.82 -15.19 -6.91
C TYR A 24 0.35 -14.48 -6.22
N PRO A 25 0.44 -13.14 -6.27
CA PRO A 25 1.55 -12.39 -5.68
C PRO A 25 1.89 -12.78 -4.24
N ALA A 26 0.88 -13.10 -3.42
CA ALA A 26 1.06 -13.49 -2.02
C ALA A 26 1.67 -14.90 -1.83
N ASP A 27 1.69 -15.75 -2.87
CA ASP A 27 2.26 -17.10 -2.80
C ASP A 27 3.79 -17.10 -3.04
N PHE A 28 4.35 -15.97 -3.46
CA PHE A 28 5.77 -15.84 -3.74
C PHE A 28 6.54 -15.43 -2.48
N HIS A 29 7.62 -16.15 -2.20
CA HIS A 29 8.61 -15.79 -1.19
C HIS A 29 9.99 -15.73 -1.85
N MET A 30 10.72 -14.66 -1.59
CA MET A 30 12.05 -14.42 -2.14
C MET A 30 13.09 -14.28 -1.01
N PRO A 31 14.34 -14.72 -1.21
CA PRO A 31 15.41 -14.43 -0.27
C PRO A 31 15.54 -12.92 -0.03
N GLY A 32 15.55 -12.51 1.24
CA GLY A 32 15.65 -11.10 1.61
C GLY A 32 14.38 -10.27 1.41
N MET A 33 13.23 -10.90 1.14
CA MET A 33 11.95 -10.20 1.00
C MET A 33 11.59 -9.40 2.25
N LEU A 34 11.24 -8.13 2.06
CA LEU A 34 10.70 -7.27 3.09
C LEU A 34 9.16 -7.22 2.99
N HIS A 35 8.53 -6.85 4.08
CA HIS A 35 7.09 -6.76 4.21
C HIS A 35 6.70 -5.33 4.48
N ALA A 36 5.70 -4.84 3.74
CA ALA A 36 5.20 -3.48 3.89
C ALA A 36 3.78 -3.47 4.46
N LYS A 37 3.50 -2.52 5.36
CA LYS A 37 2.16 -2.25 5.90
C LYS A 37 1.89 -0.75 5.82
N ILE A 38 0.68 -0.42 5.40
CA ILE A 38 0.22 0.96 5.25
C ILE A 38 -0.50 1.36 6.52
N ARG A 39 -0.17 2.54 7.07
CA ARG A 39 -1.01 3.21 8.06
C ARG A 39 -2.04 4.06 7.31
N PHE A 40 -3.30 3.69 7.44
CA PHE A 40 -4.43 4.46 6.92
C PHE A 40 -4.88 5.49 7.94
N ALA A 41 -5.55 6.54 7.48
CA ALA A 41 -6.17 7.53 8.36
C ALA A 41 -7.18 6.93 9.34
N GLY A 42 -7.92 5.91 8.90
CA GLY A 42 -8.83 5.18 9.75
C GLY A 42 -10.05 5.99 10.18
N PRO A 43 -10.91 5.42 11.05
CA PRO A 43 -12.18 6.04 11.46
C PRO A 43 -12.02 7.30 12.30
N ASP A 44 -10.85 7.52 12.92
CA ASP A 44 -10.60 8.67 13.78
C ASP A 44 -10.37 9.96 12.97
N HIS A 45 -9.92 9.83 11.72
CA HIS A 45 -9.57 10.96 10.85
C HIS A 45 -10.17 10.82 9.45
N PRO A 46 -11.51 10.79 9.29
CA PRO A 46 -12.13 10.65 7.98
C PRO A 46 -11.89 11.86 7.06
N HIS A 47 -11.70 13.06 7.62
CA HIS A 47 -11.30 14.25 6.87
C HIS A 47 -10.56 15.18 7.83
N ALA A 48 -9.26 15.37 7.63
CA ALA A 48 -8.40 16.09 8.56
C ALA A 48 -7.17 16.64 7.84
N ARG A 49 -6.55 17.67 8.42
CA ARG A 49 -5.22 18.11 8.02
C ARG A 49 -4.19 17.50 8.96
N ILE A 50 -3.21 16.78 8.40
CA ILE A 50 -2.09 16.22 9.13
C ILE A 50 -1.08 17.34 9.37
N LEU A 51 -0.87 17.69 10.64
CA LEU A 51 0.10 18.71 11.03
C LEU A 51 1.50 18.12 11.17
N GLU A 52 1.58 16.90 11.67
CA GLU A 52 2.82 16.18 12.00
C GLU A 52 2.58 14.67 11.91
N ILE A 53 3.65 13.92 11.63
CA ILE A 53 3.71 12.46 11.71
C ILE A 53 5.00 12.13 12.47
N ASP A 54 4.87 11.54 13.66
CA ASP A 54 6.02 11.04 14.43
C ASP A 54 6.25 9.56 14.10
N THR A 55 7.41 9.26 13.49
CA THR A 55 7.78 7.89 13.10
C THR A 55 8.63 7.17 14.14
N SER A 56 9.04 7.84 15.21
CA SER A 56 10.07 7.37 16.14
C SER A 56 9.72 6.04 16.80
N ALA A 57 8.47 5.87 17.24
CA ALA A 57 8.00 4.64 17.88
C ALA A 57 8.00 3.45 16.90
N ALA A 58 7.63 3.70 15.64
CA ALA A 58 7.63 2.68 14.60
C ALA A 58 9.06 2.27 14.20
N GLU A 59 9.97 3.24 14.05
CA GLU A 59 11.37 3.02 13.73
C GLU A 59 12.14 2.28 14.84
N ALA A 60 11.72 2.44 16.10
CA ALA A 60 12.33 1.76 17.24
C ALA A 60 11.96 0.27 17.36
N ILE A 61 10.96 -0.22 16.62
CA ILE A 61 10.52 -1.61 16.68
C ILE A 61 11.57 -2.51 16.00
N PRO A 62 12.03 -3.60 16.66
CA PRO A 62 12.94 -4.55 16.05
C PRO A 62 12.44 -5.05 14.69
N ASP A 63 13.36 -5.22 13.75
CA ASP A 63 13.12 -5.64 12.37
C ASP A 63 12.37 -4.65 11.47
N VAL A 64 11.88 -3.51 11.97
CA VAL A 64 11.52 -2.37 11.10
C VAL A 64 12.81 -1.80 10.49
N VAL A 65 12.80 -1.61 9.18
CA VAL A 65 13.99 -1.15 8.42
C VAL A 65 13.79 0.20 7.77
N ALA A 66 12.54 0.63 7.57
CA ALA A 66 12.20 1.97 7.08
C ALA A 66 10.74 2.31 7.40
N VAL A 67 10.50 3.60 7.62
CA VAL A 67 9.15 4.20 7.62
C VAL A 67 9.17 5.33 6.61
N PHE A 68 8.23 5.32 5.67
CA PHE A 68 8.10 6.36 4.65
C PHE A 68 6.84 7.17 4.88
N THR A 69 6.97 8.48 4.72
CA THR A 69 5.88 9.45 4.80
C THR A 69 5.75 10.20 3.47
N ALA A 70 4.80 11.14 3.39
CA ALA A 70 4.65 12.00 2.22
C ALA A 70 5.93 12.80 1.89
N ALA A 71 6.81 13.07 2.86
CA ALA A 71 8.08 13.75 2.66
C ALA A 71 9.09 12.93 1.83
N ASP A 72 8.95 11.61 1.82
CA ASP A 72 9.86 10.69 1.13
C ASP A 72 9.42 10.37 -0.30
N VAL A 73 8.32 10.97 -0.78
CA VAL A 73 7.75 10.70 -2.11
C VAL A 73 8.10 11.86 -3.07
N PRO A 74 9.06 11.68 -4.00
CA PRO A 74 9.53 12.78 -4.86
C PRO A 74 8.44 13.38 -5.75
N VAL A 75 7.52 12.53 -6.22
CA VAL A 75 6.35 12.91 -7.02
C VAL A 75 5.13 12.26 -6.36
N ASN A 76 4.53 12.98 -5.41
CA ASN A 76 3.46 12.47 -4.57
C ASN A 76 2.09 12.56 -5.26
N GLU A 77 1.97 12.04 -6.48
CA GLU A 77 0.76 12.18 -7.31
C GLU A 77 0.46 10.88 -8.06
N TYR A 78 -0.76 10.35 -7.90
CA TYR A 78 -1.25 9.18 -8.62
C TYR A 78 -2.76 9.29 -8.91
N GLY A 79 -3.27 8.41 -9.77
CA GLY A 79 -4.68 8.28 -10.10
C GLY A 79 -4.88 7.59 -11.45
N LEU A 80 -6.09 7.07 -11.70
CA LEU A 80 -6.34 6.20 -12.86
C LEU A 80 -6.34 6.96 -14.20
N GLN A 81 -6.88 8.18 -14.21
CA GLN A 81 -6.95 9.05 -15.39
C GLN A 81 -6.23 10.37 -15.16
N THR A 82 -6.37 10.93 -13.96
CA THR A 82 -5.74 12.18 -13.53
C THR A 82 -4.92 11.90 -12.28
N PRO A 83 -3.66 12.37 -12.17
CA PRO A 83 -2.82 12.16 -11.00
C PRO A 83 -3.15 13.16 -9.87
N ASP A 84 -4.40 13.17 -9.41
CA ASP A 84 -4.90 14.14 -8.44
C ASP A 84 -4.86 13.64 -6.98
N GLN A 85 -4.55 12.37 -6.74
CA GLN A 85 -4.48 11.76 -5.42
C GLN A 85 -3.04 11.73 -4.90
N PRO A 86 -2.79 12.02 -3.61
CA PRO A 86 -1.47 11.85 -2.99
C PRO A 86 -1.18 10.36 -2.75
N VAL A 87 0.03 9.88 -3.07
CA VAL A 87 0.47 8.51 -2.74
C VAL A 87 0.45 8.27 -1.23
N LEU A 88 0.92 9.27 -0.48
CA LEU A 88 0.80 9.36 0.97
C LEU A 88 0.33 10.77 1.36
N CYS A 89 -0.63 10.87 2.25
CA CYS A 89 -1.05 12.10 2.88
C CYS A 89 -0.09 12.48 4.01
N GLY A 90 0.34 13.73 4.04
CA GLY A 90 1.20 14.22 5.12
C GLY A 90 1.94 15.51 4.74
N PRO A 91 2.56 16.17 5.73
CA PRO A 91 3.44 17.31 5.50
C PRO A 91 4.71 16.89 4.75
N GLY A 92 5.44 17.87 4.21
CA GLY A 92 6.71 17.65 3.48
C GLY A 92 6.55 17.26 2.01
N SER A 93 5.34 16.94 1.56
CA SER A 93 5.03 16.70 0.14
C SER A 93 5.05 18.00 -0.68
N THR A 94 5.54 17.90 -1.92
CA THR A 94 5.51 18.99 -2.91
C THR A 94 4.13 19.18 -3.55
N LYS A 95 3.24 18.17 -3.48
CA LYS A 95 1.86 18.25 -3.95
C LYS A 95 1.03 19.17 -3.04
N PRO A 96 0.35 20.21 -3.58
CA PRO A 96 -0.58 21.04 -2.82
C PRO A 96 -1.74 20.25 -2.21
N GLY A 97 -1.99 20.43 -0.91
CA GLY A 97 -3.09 19.77 -0.21
C GLY A 97 -2.91 18.27 -0.01
N ALA A 98 -1.68 17.76 -0.12
CA ALA A 98 -1.32 16.40 0.25
C ALA A 98 -1.34 16.19 1.78
N ASP A 99 -1.23 17.26 2.56
CA ASP A 99 -1.39 17.21 4.02
C ASP A 99 -2.85 17.01 4.46
N ILE A 100 -3.80 16.93 3.52
CA ILE A 100 -5.23 16.76 3.81
C ILE A 100 -5.64 15.31 3.51
N VAL A 101 -6.01 14.60 4.57
CA VAL A 101 -6.81 13.38 4.46
C VAL A 101 -8.24 13.76 4.11
N ARG A 102 -8.80 13.11 3.09
CA ARG A 102 -10.14 13.28 2.50
C ARG A 102 -11.10 12.12 2.83
N PHE A 103 -10.58 10.94 3.15
CA PHE A 103 -11.37 9.80 3.60
C PHE A 103 -10.55 8.82 4.46
N VAL A 104 -11.25 7.93 5.17
CA VAL A 104 -10.65 6.94 6.11
C VAL A 104 -9.59 6.02 5.48
N GLY A 105 -9.61 5.87 4.14
CA GLY A 105 -8.70 5.00 3.40
C GLY A 105 -7.50 5.72 2.78
N ASP A 106 -7.35 7.03 3.01
CA ASP A 106 -6.11 7.72 2.64
C ASP A 106 -4.94 7.13 3.43
N GLN A 107 -3.84 6.96 2.72
CA GLN A 107 -2.61 6.40 3.27
C GLN A 107 -1.80 7.52 3.90
N ILE A 108 -1.29 7.32 5.12
CA ILE A 108 -0.52 8.34 5.86
C ILE A 108 0.96 7.99 5.86
N ALA A 109 1.28 6.71 6.03
CA ALA A 109 2.66 6.24 6.07
C ALA A 109 2.77 4.78 5.59
N LEU A 110 3.97 4.39 5.18
CA LEU A 110 4.33 3.03 4.80
C LEU A 110 5.45 2.51 5.69
N VAL A 111 5.19 1.46 6.46
CA VAL A 111 6.17 0.80 7.31
C VAL A 111 6.72 -0.42 6.58
N VAL A 112 8.05 -0.55 6.50
CA VAL A 112 8.75 -1.67 5.86
C VAL A 112 9.59 -2.40 6.91
N ALA A 113 9.42 -3.72 7.00
CA ALA A 113 10.11 -4.55 7.98
C ALA A 113 10.56 -5.90 7.40
N ARG A 114 11.43 -6.61 8.13
CA ARG A 114 11.91 -7.95 7.73
C ARG A 114 10.83 -9.02 7.90
N THR A 115 9.87 -8.82 8.79
CA THR A 115 8.76 -9.76 9.03
C THR A 115 7.40 -9.08 8.85
N PRO A 116 6.34 -9.81 8.46
CA PRO A 116 4.98 -9.28 8.42
C PRO A 116 4.51 -8.74 9.77
N GLU A 117 4.92 -9.37 10.86
CA GLU A 117 4.55 -9.04 12.23
C GLU A 117 5.18 -7.73 12.67
N ALA A 118 6.49 -7.54 12.43
CA ALA A 118 7.17 -6.28 12.73
C ALA A 118 6.61 -5.12 11.91
N ALA A 119 6.28 -5.35 10.63
CA ALA A 119 5.64 -4.32 9.81
C ALA A 119 4.25 -3.93 10.36
N ALA A 120 3.48 -4.90 10.87
CA ALA A 120 2.18 -4.64 11.48
C ALA A 120 2.32 -3.88 12.81
N GLN A 121 3.25 -4.29 13.67
CA GLN A 121 3.56 -3.59 14.92
C GLN A 121 4.02 -2.15 14.65
N GLY A 122 4.91 -1.94 13.69
CA GLY A 122 5.36 -0.60 13.31
C GLY A 122 4.22 0.28 12.80
N ARG A 123 3.30 -0.26 11.97
CA ARG A 123 2.10 0.48 11.55
C ARG A 123 1.20 0.89 12.72
N ASP A 124 1.06 0.01 13.71
CA ASP A 124 0.19 0.23 14.87
C ASP A 124 0.80 1.19 15.90
N ALA A 125 2.11 1.40 15.85
CA ALA A 125 2.84 2.37 16.66
C ALA A 125 2.82 3.80 16.10
N LEU A 126 2.30 4.00 14.88
CA LEU A 126 1.97 5.30 14.29
C LEU A 126 0.57 5.76 14.72
#